data_AF-A0A7S2IRI8-F1
#
_entry.id   AF-A0A7S2IRI8-F1
#
_cell.length_a   1.000
_cell.length_b   1.000
_cell.length_c   1.000
_cell.angle_alpha   90.00
_cell.angle_beta   90.00
_cell.angle_gamma   90.00
#
_symmetry.space_group_name_H-M   'P 1'
#
loop_
_entity.id
_entity.type
_entity.pdbx_description
1 polymer ?
#
loop_
_entity_poly.entity_id
_entity_poly.type
_entity_poly.pdbx_seq_one_letter_code
_entity_poly.pdbx_strand_id
1 'polypeptide(L)'
;MGLARRMLGRSRSRGKGGGKGKGKDGGMMRTGPPGVPEVKPEKLCGELWEEPREKLGMQLISEMAQGAAHWQSVLKDDSRRSYAAFLPKGLTNEQCSHYFATTRDETKWMQPEGKNGPIPRKTAWATKQGCTCSYRYGGIEVEPMVFPPWMIEILNIIMPKCGIHTQAEWPDSCNMNLYEDGGMSV
;
A
#
# COMPACT_ATOMS: atom_id res chain seq x y z
N MET A 1 -26.10 -3.75 -53.84
CA MET A 1 -25.56 -2.48 -54.38
C MET A 1 -25.15 -1.66 -53.16
N GLY A 2 -23.92 -1.34 -52.79
CA GLY A 2 -22.58 -1.17 -53.35
C GLY A 2 -21.93 -0.14 -52.37
N LEU A 3 -20.65 0.00 -52.09
CA LEU A 3 -19.40 -0.59 -52.51
C LEU A 3 -18.38 -0.12 -51.45
N ALA A 4 -17.35 -0.92 -51.16
CA ALA A 4 -16.22 -0.54 -50.30
C ALA A 4 -15.25 0.46 -50.98
N ARG A 5 -14.45 1.19 -50.19
CA ARG A 5 -13.01 1.55 -50.41
C ARG A 5 -12.54 2.49 -49.27
N ARG A 6 -11.56 2.14 -48.43
CA ARG A 6 -10.08 2.00 -48.56
C ARG A 6 -9.29 3.31 -48.83
N MET A 7 -8.45 3.62 -47.83
CA MET A 7 -7.00 3.88 -47.86
C MET A 7 -6.40 5.27 -48.13
N LEU A 8 -5.59 5.68 -47.13
CA LEU A 8 -4.22 6.24 -47.16
C LEU A 8 -3.96 7.66 -47.68
N GLY A 9 -3.27 8.45 -46.83
CA GLY A 9 -2.55 9.66 -47.25
C GLY A 9 -1.82 10.34 -46.10
N ARG A 10 -0.58 9.91 -45.83
CA ARG A 10 0.40 10.59 -44.96
C ARG A 10 0.66 12.02 -45.46
N SER A 11 0.73 12.99 -44.55
CA SER A 11 1.61 14.14 -44.71
C SER A 11 2.37 14.40 -43.41
N ARG A 12 3.69 14.23 -43.48
CA ARG A 12 4.66 14.61 -42.44
C ARG A 12 5.05 16.06 -42.70
N SER A 13 4.67 16.99 -41.82
CA SER A 13 5.34 18.30 -41.73
C SER A 13 6.29 18.30 -40.54
N ARG A 14 7.59 18.44 -40.85
CA ARG A 14 8.68 18.68 -39.92
C ARG A 14 8.55 20.11 -39.37
N GLY A 15 8.19 20.25 -38.10
CA GLY A 15 8.38 21.48 -37.32
C GLY A 15 9.60 21.33 -36.41
N LYS A 16 10.75 21.85 -36.83
CA LYS A 16 11.91 22.09 -35.96
C LYS A 16 11.58 23.28 -35.07
N GLY A 17 11.38 23.04 -33.77
CA GLY A 17 11.30 24.09 -32.75
C GLY A 17 12.21 23.73 -31.58
N GLY A 18 13.46 24.19 -31.65
CA GLY A 18 14.42 24.05 -30.56
C GLY A 18 14.14 25.06 -29.47
N GLY A 19 13.44 24.64 -28.41
CA GLY A 19 13.32 25.37 -27.16
C GLY A 19 14.20 24.71 -26.10
N LYS A 20 15.35 25.33 -25.77
CA LYS A 20 16.14 25.00 -24.58
C LYS A 20 15.35 25.41 -23.33
N GLY A 21 14.46 24.53 -22.86
CA GLY A 21 13.91 24.60 -21.52
C GLY A 21 14.99 24.20 -20.53
N LYS A 22 15.59 25.17 -19.85
CA LYS A 22 16.37 24.91 -18.63
C LYS A 22 15.47 24.16 -17.65
N GLY A 23 15.82 22.92 -17.35
CA GLY A 23 15.20 22.15 -16.27
C GLY A 23 15.30 22.97 -14.99
N LYS A 24 14.16 23.46 -14.51
CA LYS A 24 14.03 23.82 -13.10
C LYS A 24 13.93 22.48 -12.39
N ASP A 25 15.00 22.11 -11.70
CA ASP A 25 14.98 21.10 -10.66
C ASP A 25 13.83 21.46 -9.72
N GLY A 26 12.72 20.75 -9.89
CA GLY A 26 11.55 20.82 -9.02
C GLY A 26 11.87 20.19 -7.70
N GLY A 27 12.79 20.81 -6.94
CA GLY A 27 12.97 20.51 -5.53
C GLY A 27 11.65 20.76 -4.84
N MET A 28 11.06 19.69 -4.29
CA MET A 28 9.90 19.77 -3.41
C MET A 28 10.13 20.91 -2.41
N MET A 29 9.18 21.84 -2.35
CA MET A 29 9.20 22.97 -1.42
C MET A 29 9.43 22.44 0.00
N ARG A 30 10.58 22.79 0.57
CA ARG A 30 10.89 22.61 1.98
C ARG A 30 9.85 23.42 2.77
N THR A 31 9.09 22.76 3.62
CA THR A 31 8.02 23.36 4.45
C THR A 31 8.54 24.15 5.65
N GLY A 32 9.84 24.42 5.71
CA GLY A 32 10.46 25.21 6.78
C GLY A 32 10.41 26.71 6.49
N PRO A 33 10.27 27.56 7.52
CA PRO A 33 10.47 29.00 7.37
C PRO A 33 11.86 29.27 6.76
N PRO A 34 11.96 30.18 5.77
CA PRO A 34 13.25 30.49 5.17
C PRO A 34 14.21 31.03 6.23
N GLY A 35 15.39 30.40 6.34
CA GLY A 35 16.47 30.84 7.23
C GLY A 35 16.59 30.10 8.57
N VAL A 36 15.73 29.11 8.88
CA VAL A 36 15.97 28.23 10.02
C VAL A 36 17.01 27.17 9.62
N PRO A 37 18.16 27.09 10.31
CA PRO A 37 19.12 26.01 10.08
C PRO A 37 18.43 24.67 10.29
N GLU A 38 18.64 23.73 9.37
CA GLU A 38 18.12 22.37 9.50
C GLU A 38 18.79 21.71 10.71
N VAL A 39 18.10 21.70 11.86
CA VAL A 39 18.59 21.04 13.06
C VAL A 39 18.48 19.55 12.82
N LYS A 40 19.63 18.90 12.63
CA LYS A 40 19.68 17.44 12.57
C LYS A 40 19.20 16.88 13.91
N PRO A 41 18.33 15.85 13.93
CA PRO A 41 17.96 15.17 15.15
C PRO A 41 19.19 14.68 15.94
N GLU A 42 19.03 14.53 17.26
CA GLU A 42 20.07 13.90 18.08
C GLU A 42 20.17 12.40 17.75
N LYS A 43 21.38 11.85 17.85
CA LYS A 43 21.64 10.42 17.69
C LYS A 43 21.40 9.71 19.02
N LEU A 44 20.54 8.69 19.04
CA LEU A 44 20.13 8.03 20.28
C LEU A 44 21.09 6.93 20.77
N CYS A 45 22.02 6.45 19.92
CA CYS A 45 22.96 5.39 20.30
C CYS A 45 24.31 5.55 19.59
N GLY A 46 25.14 6.47 20.08
CA GLY A 46 26.45 6.76 19.50
C GLY A 46 26.33 7.34 18.10
N GLU A 47 26.76 6.59 17.08
CA GLU A 47 26.64 7.00 15.68
C GLU A 47 25.28 6.68 15.05
N LEU A 48 24.41 5.95 15.75
CA LEU A 48 23.08 5.54 15.28
C LEU A 48 22.01 6.57 15.60
N TRP A 49 21.07 6.78 14.67
CA TRP A 49 19.93 7.67 14.90
C TRP A 49 18.96 7.08 15.93
N GLU A 50 18.81 5.77 15.94
CA GLU A 50 17.91 5.03 16.80
C GLU A 50 18.65 3.97 17.64
N GLU A 51 18.02 3.51 18.73
CA GLU A 51 18.53 2.35 19.47
C GLU A 51 18.43 1.06 18.63
N PRO A 52 19.45 0.16 18.68
CA PRO A 52 19.40 -1.12 17.96
C PRO A 52 18.19 -1.97 18.32
N ARG A 53 17.59 -2.64 17.33
CA ARG A 53 16.42 -3.51 17.51
C ARG A 53 16.68 -4.65 18.49
N GLU A 54 17.89 -5.20 18.48
CA GLU A 54 18.31 -6.32 19.32
C GLU A 54 18.21 -5.97 20.81
N LYS A 55 18.50 -4.70 21.16
CA LYS A 55 18.38 -4.20 22.53
C LYS A 55 16.91 -4.14 22.99
N LEU A 56 15.98 -3.99 22.05
CA LEU A 56 14.54 -3.90 22.30
C LEU A 56 13.81 -5.25 22.08
N GLY A 57 14.53 -6.31 21.69
CA GLY A 57 13.92 -7.59 21.35
C GLY A 57 13.03 -7.56 20.11
N MET A 58 13.22 -6.60 19.20
CA MET A 58 12.41 -6.46 17.98
C MET A 58 12.96 -7.33 16.84
N GLN A 59 12.09 -8.13 16.23
CA GLN A 59 12.42 -8.96 15.08
C GLN A 59 11.70 -8.46 13.82
N LEU A 60 12.33 -8.65 12.66
CA LEU A 60 11.69 -8.44 11.37
C LEU A 60 10.86 -9.66 10.97
N ILE A 61 9.78 -9.46 10.22
CA ILE A 61 8.96 -10.57 9.68
C ILE A 61 9.83 -11.57 8.88
N SER A 62 10.80 -11.07 8.11
CA SER A 62 11.74 -11.92 7.37
C SER A 62 12.63 -12.78 8.27
N GLU A 63 12.91 -12.34 9.50
CA GLU A 63 13.66 -13.09 10.51
C GLU A 63 12.75 -14.12 11.20
N MET A 64 11.50 -13.75 11.48
CA MET A 64 10.48 -14.63 12.10
C MET A 64 10.04 -15.77 11.18
N ALA A 65 10.01 -15.56 9.86
CA ALA A 65 9.49 -16.54 8.91
C ALA A 65 10.38 -17.80 8.72
N GLN A 66 11.54 -17.90 9.39
CA GLN A 66 12.43 -19.07 9.50
C GLN A 66 12.63 -19.91 8.20
N GLY A 67 12.60 -19.27 7.03
CA GLY A 67 12.81 -19.92 5.72
C GLY A 67 11.58 -20.58 5.10
N ALA A 68 10.41 -20.55 5.73
CA ALA A 68 9.15 -21.05 5.12
C ALA A 68 8.68 -20.17 3.94
N ALA A 69 9.15 -18.93 3.88
CA ALA A 69 8.83 -17.96 2.87
C ALA A 69 10.08 -17.18 2.43
N HIS A 70 10.23 -16.99 1.11
CA HIS A 70 11.37 -16.30 0.50
C HIS A 70 11.20 -14.78 0.53
N TRP A 71 11.17 -14.19 1.73
CA TRP A 71 11.18 -12.74 1.89
C TRP A 71 12.48 -12.13 1.34
N GLN A 72 12.34 -11.09 0.52
CA GLN A 72 13.44 -10.33 -0.07
C GLN A 72 13.56 -8.99 0.65
N SER A 73 14.71 -8.72 1.26
CA SER A 73 14.99 -7.41 1.86
C SER A 73 15.17 -6.37 0.75
N VAL A 74 14.33 -5.33 0.76
CA VAL A 74 14.38 -4.21 -0.20
C VAL A 74 15.11 -3.02 0.41
N LEU A 75 14.88 -2.76 1.70
CA LEU A 75 15.54 -1.72 2.47
C LEU A 75 15.90 -2.29 3.85
N LYS A 76 17.15 -2.10 4.27
CA LYS A 76 17.62 -2.42 5.62
C LYS A 76 18.55 -1.31 6.10
N ASP A 77 18.02 -0.44 6.94
CA ASP A 77 18.76 0.65 7.59
C ASP A 77 18.56 0.54 9.10
N ASP A 78 19.46 -0.18 9.77
CA ASP A 78 19.43 -0.36 11.22
C ASP A 78 19.67 0.94 12.00
N SER A 79 20.36 1.91 11.39
CA SER A 79 20.63 3.20 12.04
C SER A 79 19.35 4.00 12.25
N ARG A 80 18.42 3.93 11.28
CA ARG A 80 17.15 4.67 11.29
C ARG A 80 15.92 3.80 11.61
N ARG A 81 16.12 2.53 11.96
CA ARG A 81 15.06 1.51 12.08
C ARG A 81 14.10 1.50 10.88
N SER A 82 14.65 1.64 9.67
CA SER A 82 13.87 1.69 8.44
C SER A 82 14.07 0.42 7.63
N TYR A 83 12.97 -0.31 7.43
CA TYR A 83 12.99 -1.64 6.84
C TYR A 83 11.86 -1.80 5.83
N ALA A 84 12.13 -2.49 4.72
CA ALA A 84 11.13 -2.94 3.78
C ALA A 84 11.51 -4.32 3.25
N ALA A 85 10.52 -5.22 3.16
CA ALA A 85 10.70 -6.54 2.62
C ALA A 85 9.54 -6.90 1.67
N PHE A 86 9.84 -7.77 0.71
CA PHE A 86 8.90 -8.21 -0.31
C PHE A 86 8.79 -9.73 -0.31
N LEU A 87 7.56 -10.25 -0.24
CA LEU A 87 7.28 -11.67 -0.43
C LEU A 87 6.73 -11.91 -1.84
N PRO A 88 7.57 -12.36 -2.80
CA PRO A 88 7.07 -12.70 -4.12
C PRO A 88 6.16 -13.93 -4.06
N LYS A 89 5.04 -13.88 -4.79
CA LYS A 89 4.13 -15.02 -5.01
C LYS A 89 3.68 -15.70 -3.71
N GLY A 90 3.25 -14.89 -2.73
CA GLY A 90 2.69 -15.40 -1.46
C GLY A 90 1.47 -16.31 -1.66
N LEU A 91 0.74 -16.13 -2.77
CA LEU A 91 -0.40 -16.91 -3.22
C LEU A 91 -0.16 -17.45 -4.64
N THR A 92 -0.80 -18.56 -4.99
CA THR A 92 -0.83 -19.06 -6.38
C THR A 92 -1.71 -18.17 -7.27
N ASN A 93 -1.61 -18.32 -8.58
CA ASN A 93 -2.43 -17.54 -9.51
C ASN A 93 -3.93 -17.84 -9.34
N GLU A 94 -4.27 -19.10 -9.04
CA GLU A 94 -5.63 -19.56 -8.78
C GLU A 94 -6.17 -18.94 -7.49
N GLN A 95 -5.36 -18.94 -6.42
CA GLN A 95 -5.70 -18.28 -5.16
C GLN A 95 -5.87 -16.77 -5.34
N CYS A 96 -4.95 -16.11 -6.06
CA CYS A 96 -5.06 -14.69 -6.37
C CYS A 96 -6.38 -14.39 -7.11
N SER A 97 -6.71 -15.18 -8.13
CA SER A 97 -7.93 -14.97 -8.93
C SER A 97 -9.19 -15.20 -8.10
N HIS A 98 -9.22 -16.27 -7.30
CA HIS A 98 -10.31 -16.58 -6.40
C HIS A 98 -10.51 -15.47 -5.37
N TYR A 99 -9.48 -15.16 -4.56
CA TYR A 99 -9.61 -14.15 -3.51
C TYR A 99 -9.84 -12.75 -4.04
N PHE A 100 -9.34 -12.42 -5.24
CA PHE A 100 -9.69 -11.15 -5.88
C PHE A 100 -11.18 -11.07 -6.18
N ALA A 101 -11.76 -12.08 -6.83
CA ALA A 101 -13.19 -12.12 -7.14
C ALA A 101 -14.04 -12.12 -5.87
N THR A 102 -13.73 -12.98 -4.90
CA THR A 102 -14.44 -13.07 -3.62
C THR A 102 -14.37 -11.75 -2.84
N THR A 103 -13.18 -11.14 -2.72
CA THR A 103 -13.02 -9.86 -2.02
C THR A 103 -13.80 -8.75 -2.72
N ARG A 104 -13.77 -8.70 -4.06
CA ARG A 104 -14.49 -7.69 -4.86
C ARG A 104 -16.00 -7.85 -4.72
N ASP A 105 -16.51 -9.07 -4.82
CA ASP A 105 -17.95 -9.33 -4.98
C ASP A 105 -18.70 -9.51 -3.65
N GLU A 106 -18.03 -10.01 -2.61
CA GLU A 106 -18.67 -10.34 -1.33
C GLU A 106 -18.45 -9.28 -0.23
N THR A 107 -17.50 -8.37 -0.41
CA THR A 107 -17.28 -7.29 0.56
C THR A 107 -18.39 -6.26 0.47
N LYS A 108 -18.88 -5.81 1.63
CA LYS A 108 -19.83 -4.69 1.74
C LYS A 108 -19.11 -3.36 1.54
N TRP A 109 -18.82 -3.05 0.27
CA TRP A 109 -18.16 -1.80 -0.10
C TRP A 109 -19.04 -0.59 0.14
N MET A 110 -18.46 0.47 0.67
CA MET A 110 -19.07 1.80 0.78
C MET A 110 -18.18 2.86 0.16
N GLN A 111 -18.77 3.95 -0.32
CA GLN A 111 -18.04 5.10 -0.87
C GLN A 111 -18.46 6.36 -0.10
N PRO A 112 -17.79 6.66 1.04
CA PRO A 112 -18.13 7.82 1.85
C PRO A 112 -17.98 9.13 1.11
N GLU A 113 -18.78 10.11 1.49
CA GLU A 113 -18.66 11.49 1.00
C GLU A 113 -17.81 12.33 1.95
N GLY A 114 -16.82 13.02 1.39
CA GLY A 114 -16.06 14.05 2.07
C GLY A 114 -16.56 15.45 1.72
N LYS A 115 -15.83 16.48 2.17
CA LYS A 115 -16.16 17.89 1.90
C LYS A 115 -16.30 18.25 0.42
N ASN A 116 -15.62 17.50 -0.45
CA ASN A 116 -15.57 17.75 -1.89
C ASN A 116 -16.36 16.69 -2.70
N GLY A 117 -17.30 15.98 -2.06
CA GLY A 117 -18.06 14.90 -2.68
C GLY A 117 -17.49 13.51 -2.36
N PRO A 118 -17.92 12.46 -3.10
CA PRO A 118 -17.51 11.08 -2.84
C PRO A 118 -16.00 10.92 -3.00
N ILE A 119 -15.37 10.16 -2.10
CA ILE A 119 -13.96 9.81 -2.27
C ILE A 119 -13.77 8.95 -3.53
N PRO A 120 -12.62 9.04 -4.21
CA PRO A 120 -12.42 8.37 -5.48
C PRO A 120 -12.25 6.84 -5.36
N ARG A 121 -12.50 6.23 -4.19
CA ARG A 121 -12.36 4.79 -3.97
C ARG A 121 -13.50 4.25 -3.12
N LYS A 122 -13.79 2.96 -3.25
CA LYS A 122 -14.64 2.24 -2.31
C LYS A 122 -13.80 1.76 -1.14
N THR A 123 -14.37 1.71 0.07
CA THR A 123 -13.68 1.26 1.27
C THR A 123 -14.56 0.32 2.09
N ALA A 124 -13.92 -0.51 2.91
CA ALA A 124 -14.55 -1.30 3.95
C ALA A 124 -13.60 -1.40 5.14
N TRP A 125 -14.18 -1.57 6.33
CA TRP A 125 -13.44 -1.79 7.56
C TRP A 125 -13.88 -3.10 8.18
N ALA A 126 -13.01 -4.10 8.17
CA ALA A 126 -13.31 -5.41 8.72
C ALA A 126 -12.59 -5.59 10.07
N THR A 127 -13.24 -6.24 11.02
CA THR A 127 -12.70 -6.48 12.37
C THR A 127 -13.01 -7.90 12.86
N LYS A 128 -12.21 -8.39 13.80
CA LYS A 128 -12.47 -9.63 14.52
C LYS A 128 -13.83 -9.56 15.24
N GLN A 129 -14.53 -10.69 15.29
CA GLN A 129 -15.83 -10.81 15.95
C GLN A 129 -15.82 -10.18 17.35
N GLY A 130 -16.78 -9.30 17.62
CA GLY A 130 -16.96 -8.63 18.91
C GLY A 130 -16.36 -7.21 18.98
N CYS A 131 -15.48 -6.83 18.04
CA CYS A 131 -15.02 -5.45 17.94
C CYS A 131 -16.08 -4.57 17.26
N THR A 132 -16.32 -3.38 17.81
CA THR A 132 -17.26 -2.39 17.28
C THR A 132 -16.59 -1.05 17.01
N CYS A 133 -15.25 -1.02 16.94
CA CYS A 133 -14.50 0.20 16.70
C CYS A 133 -14.61 0.62 15.23
N SER A 134 -15.05 1.85 14.97
CA SER A 134 -15.06 2.44 13.62
C SER A 134 -13.66 2.88 13.19
N TYR A 135 -13.35 2.75 11.90
CA TYR A 135 -12.13 3.29 11.32
C TYR A 135 -12.31 4.76 10.96
N ARG A 136 -11.37 5.61 11.40
CA ARG A 136 -11.39 7.06 11.13
C ARG A 136 -10.10 7.49 10.47
N TYR A 137 -10.20 8.08 9.27
CA TYR A 137 -9.06 8.66 8.59
C TYR A 137 -9.50 9.75 7.61
N GLY A 138 -8.77 10.88 7.58
CA GLY A 138 -9.05 11.96 6.63
C GLY A 138 -10.45 12.59 6.77
N GLY A 139 -11.03 12.57 7.97
CA GLY A 139 -12.39 13.07 8.22
C GLY A 139 -13.51 12.12 7.80
N ILE A 140 -13.17 10.90 7.39
CA ILE A 140 -14.10 9.84 7.02
C ILE A 140 -14.20 8.84 8.16
N GLU A 141 -15.40 8.33 8.40
CA GLU A 141 -15.68 7.27 9.35
C GLU A 141 -16.33 6.08 8.64
N VAL A 142 -15.84 4.88 8.92
CA VAL A 142 -16.28 3.62 8.32
C VAL A 142 -16.65 2.66 9.44
N GLU A 143 -17.92 2.24 9.45
CA GLU A 143 -18.44 1.30 10.43
C GLU A 143 -17.82 -0.10 10.25
N PRO A 144 -17.58 -0.84 11.34
CA PRO A 144 -16.98 -2.16 11.27
C PRO A 144 -17.96 -3.18 10.70
N MET A 145 -17.44 -4.06 9.85
CA MET A 145 -18.02 -5.37 9.59
C MET A 145 -17.18 -6.46 10.23
N VAL A 146 -17.79 -7.58 10.59
CA VAL A 146 -17.04 -8.76 11.06
C VAL A 146 -16.22 -9.33 9.90
N PHE A 147 -15.03 -9.85 10.19
CA PHE A 147 -14.22 -10.62 9.26
C PHE A 147 -15.06 -11.68 8.54
N PRO A 148 -15.17 -11.61 7.21
CA PRO A 148 -15.86 -12.64 6.45
C PRO A 148 -15.02 -13.93 6.43
N PRO A 149 -15.62 -15.11 6.19
CA PRO A 149 -14.90 -16.39 6.21
C PRO A 149 -13.66 -16.41 5.31
N TRP A 150 -13.76 -15.86 4.09
CA TRP A 150 -12.65 -15.79 3.14
C TRP A 150 -11.44 -15.00 3.68
N MET A 151 -11.65 -14.03 4.59
CA MET A 151 -10.55 -13.28 5.19
C MET A 151 -9.76 -14.15 6.17
N ILE A 152 -10.47 -14.98 6.96
CA ILE A 152 -9.85 -15.95 7.86
C ILE A 152 -9.04 -16.99 7.06
N GLU A 153 -9.53 -17.40 5.88
CA GLU A 153 -8.81 -18.30 4.98
C GLU A 153 -7.52 -17.67 4.44
N ILE A 154 -7.56 -16.40 4.01
CA ILE A 154 -6.35 -15.67 3.59
C ILE A 154 -5.35 -15.59 4.75
N LEU A 155 -5.80 -15.26 5.95
CA LEU A 155 -4.92 -15.18 7.13
C LEU A 155 -4.28 -16.54 7.45
N ASN A 156 -5.03 -17.64 7.35
CA ASN A 156 -4.49 -19.01 7.50
C ASN A 156 -3.34 -19.30 6.53
N ILE A 157 -3.40 -18.76 5.30
CA ILE A 157 -2.36 -18.98 4.28
C ILE A 157 -1.17 -18.04 4.46
N ILE A 158 -1.42 -16.77 4.78
CA ILE A 158 -0.40 -15.72 4.78
C ILE A 158 0.33 -15.60 6.12
N MET A 159 -0.36 -15.69 7.26
CA MET A 159 0.27 -15.46 8.57
C MET A 159 1.41 -16.44 8.88
N PRO A 160 1.32 -17.75 8.56
CA PRO A 160 2.47 -18.65 8.71
C PRO A 160 3.68 -18.26 7.85
N LYS A 161 3.45 -17.66 6.67
CA LYS A 161 4.55 -17.12 5.82
C LYS A 161 5.20 -15.88 6.43
N CYS A 162 4.55 -15.25 7.40
CA CYS A 162 5.09 -14.15 8.21
C CYS A 162 5.74 -14.64 9.52
N GLY A 163 5.80 -15.94 9.78
CA GLY A 163 6.26 -16.51 11.07
C GLY A 163 5.24 -16.38 12.20
N ILE A 164 3.97 -16.09 11.89
CA ILE A 164 2.88 -15.94 12.87
C ILE A 164 1.96 -17.15 12.76
N HIS A 165 2.14 -18.11 13.68
CA HIS A 165 1.47 -19.41 13.61
C HIS A 165 0.21 -19.50 14.47
N THR A 166 0.07 -18.65 15.49
CA THR A 166 -1.06 -18.68 16.40
C THR A 166 -2.15 -17.71 15.95
N GLN A 167 -3.39 -18.18 15.82
CA GLN A 167 -4.52 -17.32 15.46
C GLN A 167 -4.75 -16.15 16.42
N ALA A 168 -4.33 -16.28 17.69
CA ALA A 168 -4.39 -15.21 18.67
C ALA A 168 -3.50 -14.01 18.33
N GLU A 169 -2.44 -14.24 17.53
CA GLU A 169 -1.46 -13.24 17.12
C GLU A 169 -1.76 -12.64 15.73
N TRP A 170 -2.79 -13.13 15.06
CA TRP A 170 -3.18 -12.60 13.76
C TRP A 170 -3.77 -11.19 13.88
N PRO A 171 -3.69 -10.37 12.81
CA PRO A 171 -4.36 -9.09 12.76
C PRO A 171 -5.84 -9.21 13.13
N ASP A 172 -6.31 -8.27 13.94
CA ASP A 172 -7.69 -8.22 14.43
C ASP A 172 -8.56 -7.25 13.63
N SER A 173 -7.98 -6.56 12.64
CA SER A 173 -8.67 -5.60 11.81
C SER A 173 -8.00 -5.41 10.44
N CYS A 174 -8.77 -4.94 9.46
CA CYS A 174 -8.30 -4.75 8.09
C CYS A 174 -9.01 -3.54 7.43
N ASN A 175 -8.22 -2.54 7.05
CA ASN A 175 -8.70 -1.47 6.17
C ASN A 175 -8.58 -1.92 4.71
N MET A 176 -9.70 -1.91 4.00
CA MET A 176 -9.79 -2.37 2.63
C MET A 176 -10.15 -1.21 1.72
N ASN A 177 -9.52 -1.17 0.55
CA ASN A 177 -9.80 -0.17 -0.49
C ASN A 177 -9.94 -0.88 -1.84
N LEU A 178 -11.02 -0.55 -2.56
CA LEU A 178 -11.28 -1.03 -3.91
C LEU A 178 -11.14 0.14 -4.88
N TYR A 179 -10.24 -0.05 -5.85
CA TYR A 179 -9.98 0.85 -6.97
C TYR A 179 -10.46 0.13 -8.24
N GLU A 180 -11.52 0.64 -8.87
CA GLU A 180 -12.11 0.01 -10.06
C GLU A 180 -11.31 0.31 -11.33
N ASP A 181 -10.62 1.46 -11.33
CA ASP A 181 -9.71 1.88 -12.40
C ASP A 181 -8.58 2.77 -11.87
N GLY A 182 -7.67 3.18 -12.76
CA GLY A 182 -6.52 4.04 -12.41
C GLY A 182 -6.87 5.50 -12.11
N GLY A 183 -8.10 5.95 -12.37
CA GLY A 183 -8.59 7.27 -11.97
C GLY A 183 -9.00 7.34 -10.49
N MET A 184 -9.07 6.19 -9.82
CA MET A 184 -9.44 6.07 -8.41
C MET A 184 -8.26 6.20 -7.45
N SER A 185 -7.02 6.19 -7.97
CA SER A 185 -5.82 6.46 -7.19
C SER A 185 -5.56 7.97 -7.08
N VAL A 186 -5.33 8.44 -5.86
CA VAL A 186 -4.95 9.84 -5.56
C VAL A 186 -3.44 10.03 -5.56
#